data_AF-A0A7Y2YDY9-F1
#
_entry.id   AF-A0A7Y2YDY9-F1
#
_cell.length_a   1.000
_cell.length_b   1.000
_cell.length_c   1.000
_cell.angle_alpha   90.00
_cell.angle_beta   90.00
_cell.angle_gamma   90.00
#
_symmetry.space_group_name_H-M   'P 1'
#
loop_
_entity.id
_entity.type
_entity.pdbx_description
1 polymer ?
#
loop_
_entity_poly.entity_id
_entity_poly.type
_entity_poly.pdbx_seq_one_letter_code
_entity_poly.pdbx_strand_id
1 'polypeptide(L)' 'MCTADWNPVCGCDGKTYSNACSAGAAGVTRFEPGECDKKDRL' A
#
# COMPACT_ATOMS: atom_id res chain seq x y z
N MET A 1 8.01 -6.19 13.34
CA MET A 1 7.78 -7.27 12.37
C MET A 1 6.36 -7.16 11.86
N CYS A 2 6.15 -7.14 10.54
CA CYS A 2 4.82 -7.09 9.92
C CYS A 2 4.38 -8.50 9.54
N THR A 3 3.08 -8.75 9.52
CA THR A 3 2.54 -10.02 8.98
C THR A 3 2.64 -10.03 7.45
N ALA A 4 2.67 -11.22 6.87
CA ALA A 4 2.65 -11.43 5.42
C ALA A 4 1.21 -11.48 4.87
N ASP A 5 0.24 -10.94 5.61
CA ASP A 5 -1.15 -10.90 5.17
C ASP A 5 -1.30 -9.98 3.96
N TRP A 6 -2.08 -10.45 2.98
CA TRP A 6 -2.43 -9.68 1.80
C TRP A 6 -3.68 -8.84 2.07
N ASN A 7 -3.47 -7.60 2.51
CA ASN A 7 -4.48 -6.58 2.75
C ASN A 7 -4.02 -5.27 2.13
N PRO A 8 -4.03 -5.17 0.79
CA PRO A 8 -3.30 -4.14 0.09
C PRO A 8 -3.79 -2.74 0.47
N VAL A 9 -2.85 -1.80 0.51
CA VAL A 9 -3.13 -0.38 0.71
C VAL A 9 -2.39 0.47 -0.32
N CYS A 10 -3.02 1.55 -0.76
CA CYS A 10 -2.43 2.53 -1.65
C CYS A 10 -1.81 3.65 -0.83
N GLY A 11 -0.49 3.74 -0.83
CA GLY A 11 0.24 4.82 -0.18
C GLY A 11 0.00 6.18 -0.83
N CYS A 12 0.13 7.25 -0.05
CA CYS A 12 0.12 8.62 -0.56
C CYS A 12 1.27 8.91 -1.55
N ASP A 13 2.26 8.03 -1.63
CA ASP A 13 3.34 8.05 -2.60
C ASP A 13 3.00 7.32 -3.92
N GLY A 14 1.75 6.85 -4.07
CA GLY A 14 1.27 6.14 -5.25
C GLY A 14 1.74 4.69 -5.36
N LYS A 15 2.29 4.12 -4.28
CA LYS A 15 2.73 2.72 -4.25
C LYS A 15 1.73 1.82 -3.53
N THR A 16 1.47 0.66 -4.12
CA THR A 16 0.73 -0.41 -3.46
C THR A 16 1.65 -1.11 -2.45
N TYR A 17 1.19 -1.22 -1.22
CA TYR A 17 1.84 -2.01 -0.16
C TYR A 17 0.98 -3.22 0.17
N SER A 18 1.60 -4.36 0.44
CA SER A 18 0.88 -5.62 0.76
C SER A 18 -0.02 -5.51 1.98
N ASN A 19 0.33 -4.62 2.93
CA ASN A 19 -0.53 -4.22 4.05
C ASN A 19 -0.09 -2.88 4.67
N ALA A 20 -0.94 -2.36 5.55
CA ALA A 20 -0.70 -1.12 6.31
C ALA A 20 0.60 -1.14 7.11
N CYS A 21 1.00 -2.31 7.64
CA CYS A 21 2.26 -2.42 8.38
C CYS A 21 3.47 -2.26 7.44
N SER A 22 3.44 -2.89 6.27
CA SER A 22 4.47 -2.69 5.23
C SER A 22 4.54 -1.23 4.77
N ALA A 23 3.40 -0.56 4.62
CA ALA A 23 3.36 0.88 4.31
C ALA A 23 4.02 1.72 5.40
N GLY A 24 3.67 1.49 6.67
CA GLY A 24 4.27 2.18 7.82
C GLY A 24 5.78 1.90 7.96
N ALA A 25 6.22 0.66 7.70
CA ALA A 25 7.64 0.31 7.69
C ALA A 25 8.43 1.02 6.59
N ALA A 26 7.77 1.37 5.47
CA ALA A 26 8.34 2.20 4.41
C ALA A 26 8.25 3.71 4.71
N GLY A 27 7.74 4.11 5.88
CA GLY A 27 7.56 5.51 6.26
C GLY A 27 6.31 6.17 5.68
N VAL A 28 5.39 5.39 5.10
CA VAL A 28 4.12 5.91 4.57
C VAL A 28 3.09 5.98 5.68
N THR A 29 2.70 7.19 6.03
CA THR A 29 1.77 7.47 7.14
C THR A 29 0.33 7.69 6.69
N ARG A 30 0.10 7.91 5.39
CA ARG A 30 -1.22 8.08 4.80
C ARG A 30 -1.39 7.09 3.65
N PHE A 31 -2.39 6.23 3.77
CA PHE A 31 -2.71 5.22 2.77
C PHE A 31 -4.22 4.94 2.79
N GLU A 32 -4.75 4.50 1.64
CA GLU A 32 -6.15 4.12 1.47
C GLU A 32 -6.27 2.59 1.28
N PRO A 33 -7.34 1.94 1.75
CA PRO A 33 -7.55 0.52 1.51
C PRO A 33 -7.65 0.19 0.02
N GLY A 34 -7.03 -0.91 -0.41
CA GLY A 34 -6.96 -1.34 -1.80
C GLY A 34 -5.61 -1.07 -2.45
N GLU A 35 -5.38 -1.64 -3.63
CA GLU A 35 -4.18 -1.36 -4.41
C GLU A 35 -4.24 0.04 -5.01
N CYS A 36 -3.08 0.67 -5.26
CA CYS A 36 -3.08 1.90 -6.05
C CYS A 36 -3.60 1.61 -7.45
N ASP A 37 -4.48 2.49 -7.91
CA ASP A 37 -5.09 2.44 -9.22
C ASP A 37 -4.01 2.78 -10.27
N LYS A 38 -3.18 1.79 -10.63
CA LYS A 38 -2.28 1.89 -11.77
C LYS A 38 -3.15 1.88 -13.01
N LYS A 39 -3.63 3.05 -13.41
CA LYS A 39 -4.21 3.25 -14.73
C LYS A 39 -3.14 3.15 -15.81
N ASP A 40 -2.58 1.95 -15.95
CA ASP A 40 -1.89 1.46 -17.15
C ASP A 40 -2.78 0.38 -17.75
N ARG A 41 -3.93 0.82 -18.25
CA ARG A 41 -4.69 0.08 -19.24
C ARG A 41 -5.27 1.05 -20.26
N LEU A 42 -4.43 1.90 -20.84
CA LEU A 42 -4.57 2.38 -22.21
C LEU A 42 -3.24 2.92 -22.74
#